data_AF-A0A318JHQ5-F1
#
_entry.id   AF-A0A318JHQ5-F1
#
_cell.length_a   1.000
_cell.length_b   1.000
_cell.length_c   1.000
_cell.angle_alpha   90.00
_cell.angle_beta   90.00
_cell.angle_gamma   90.00
#
_symmetry.space_group_name_H-M   'P 1'
#
loop_
_entity.id
_entity.type
_entity.pdbx_description
1 polymer ?
#
loop_
_entity_poly.entity_id
_entity_poly.type
_entity_poly.pdbx_seq_one_letter_code
_entity_poly.pdbx_strand_id
1 'polypeptide(L)'
;MVVTSELINAILGMKDMPVQKKVAIMQPYFCPYVAYFQLISSVDVFVIYDNIKYTKKGWINRNRILQDGSDKLISLPLKTASDYLDVVDRELADNFDAKKLLNQIRAAYLHAPYFKQIYPLLESIVRYPERNLFEFLYHSVVKICTHLHISTKIIKSSSLDIDHSLKNQDKVLAICQSLGATQYVNALGGQDLYSKADFLSRNIALNFIQSELREYQQFGAKFVPWLSIIDLMMFNSDDEISDYLKNGYTLL
;
A
#
# COMPACT_ATOMS: atom_id res chain seq x y z
N MET A 1 -34.69 44.16 -6.93
CA MET A 1 -35.01 42.79 -7.39
C MET A 1 -33.84 41.91 -6.97
N VAL A 2 -33.95 41.22 -5.84
CA VAL A 2 -32.86 40.39 -5.30
C VAL A 2 -32.90 39.06 -6.04
N VAL A 3 -31.89 38.79 -6.85
CA VAL A 3 -31.72 37.49 -7.49
C VAL A 3 -31.23 36.53 -6.42
N THR A 4 -32.04 35.52 -6.10
CA THR A 4 -31.69 34.49 -5.11
C THR A 4 -30.54 33.62 -5.63
N SER A 5 -29.74 33.06 -4.72
CA SER A 5 -28.66 32.12 -5.02
C SER A 5 -29.12 30.92 -5.86
N GLU A 6 -30.39 30.53 -5.72
CA GLU A 6 -31.03 29.48 -6.53
C GLU A 6 -31.14 29.86 -8.02
N LEU A 7 -31.39 31.14 -8.34
CA LEU A 7 -31.44 31.61 -9.73
C LEU A 7 -30.05 31.67 -10.36
N ILE A 8 -29.01 31.97 -9.57
CA ILE A 8 -27.61 31.98 -10.02
C ILE A 8 -27.16 30.56 -10.38
N ASN A 9 -27.52 29.57 -9.56
CA ASN A 9 -27.21 28.16 -9.81
C ASN A 9 -27.94 27.61 -11.06
N ALA A 10 -29.17 28.07 -11.31
CA ALA A 10 -29.92 27.70 -12.51
C ALA A 10 -29.36 28.35 -13.81
N ILE A 11 -28.80 29.56 -13.73
CA ILE A 11 -28.23 30.27 -14.89
C ILE A 11 -26.82 29.75 -15.24
N LEU A 12 -26.06 29.25 -14.26
CA LEU A 12 -24.67 28.81 -14.47
C LEU A 12 -24.49 27.34 -14.87
N GLY A 13 -25.55 26.54 -14.98
CA GLY A 13 -25.44 25.15 -15.48
C GLY A 13 -24.45 24.28 -14.69
N MET A 14 -24.14 24.66 -13.44
CA MET A 14 -23.30 23.87 -12.54
C MET A 14 -24.12 22.68 -12.04
N LYS A 15 -24.29 21.66 -12.89
CA LYS A 15 -24.53 20.30 -12.41
C LYS A 15 -23.46 20.03 -11.34
N ASP A 16 -23.87 19.54 -10.18
CA ASP A 16 -22.97 19.06 -9.13
C ASP A 16 -21.79 18.33 -9.77
N MET A 17 -20.62 18.96 -9.80
CA MET A 17 -19.44 18.28 -10.30
C MET A 17 -19.22 17.09 -9.37
N PRO A 18 -19.16 15.85 -9.89
CA PRO A 18 -18.99 14.69 -9.05
C PRO A 18 -17.76 14.91 -8.18
N VAL A 19 -17.93 14.77 -6.85
CA VAL A 19 -16.83 14.85 -5.89
C VAL A 19 -15.73 13.93 -6.40
N GLN A 20 -14.56 14.50 -6.69
CA GLN A 20 -13.46 13.71 -7.22
C GLN A 20 -13.09 12.64 -6.18
N LYS A 21 -13.09 11.38 -6.60
CA LYS A 21 -12.74 10.25 -5.74
C LYS A 21 -11.66 9.42 -6.41
N LYS A 22 -10.49 9.42 -5.81
CA LYS A 22 -9.31 8.65 -6.24
C LYS A 22 -9.30 7.30 -5.54
N VAL A 23 -9.15 6.26 -6.32
CA VAL A 23 -9.03 4.88 -5.83
C VAL A 23 -7.73 4.27 -6.32
N ALA A 24 -7.05 3.52 -5.45
CA ALA A 24 -5.97 2.62 -5.84
C ALA A 24 -6.29 1.21 -5.35
N ILE A 25 -5.78 0.21 -6.07
CA ILE A 25 -5.95 -1.21 -5.77
C ILE A 25 -4.59 -1.86 -5.82
N MET A 26 -4.19 -2.59 -4.78
CA MET A 26 -2.91 -3.29 -4.73
C MET A 26 -3.00 -4.56 -3.90
N GLN A 27 -2.23 -5.58 -4.28
CA GLN A 27 -2.07 -6.77 -3.46
C GLN A 27 -1.34 -6.44 -2.14
N PRO A 28 -1.54 -7.22 -1.07
CA PRO A 28 -0.85 -7.00 0.20
C PRO A 28 0.63 -7.41 0.12
N TYR A 29 1.49 -6.68 0.84
CA TYR A 29 2.90 -7.04 1.04
C TYR A 29 3.30 -6.92 2.50
N PHE A 30 4.28 -7.72 2.92
CA PHE A 30 4.83 -7.66 4.26
C PHE A 30 5.70 -6.41 4.43
N CYS A 31 5.33 -5.52 5.36
CA CYS A 31 5.98 -4.23 5.62
C CYS A 31 6.47 -3.57 4.31
N PRO A 32 5.56 -3.13 3.42
CA PRO A 32 5.88 -2.71 2.06
C PRO A 32 6.95 -1.61 1.99
N TYR A 33 7.51 -1.36 0.81
CA TYR A 33 8.42 -0.24 0.56
C TYR A 33 7.66 1.09 0.42
N VAL A 34 8.36 2.22 0.49
CA VAL A 34 7.75 3.57 0.55
C VAL A 34 6.76 3.88 -0.58
N ALA A 35 7.00 3.40 -1.81
CA ALA A 35 6.09 3.64 -2.94
C ALA A 35 4.68 3.09 -2.70
N TYR A 36 4.56 2.00 -1.95
CA TYR A 36 3.26 1.46 -1.57
C TYR A 36 2.47 2.45 -0.73
N PHE A 37 3.14 3.10 0.22
CA PHE A 37 2.54 4.10 1.10
C PHE A 37 2.35 5.45 0.42
N GLN A 38 3.20 5.82 -0.55
CA GLN A 38 2.95 6.95 -1.45
C GLN A 38 1.67 6.72 -2.25
N LEU A 39 1.47 5.52 -2.81
CA LEU A 39 0.22 5.19 -3.51
C LEU A 39 -0.99 5.30 -2.56
N ILE A 40 -0.92 4.74 -1.34
CA ILE A 40 -1.99 4.89 -0.34
C ILE A 40 -2.26 6.38 -0.08
N SER A 41 -1.21 7.17 0.15
CA SER A 41 -1.33 8.60 0.51
C SER A 41 -1.84 9.48 -0.64
N SER A 42 -1.75 8.99 -1.88
CA SER A 42 -2.18 9.70 -3.09
C SER A 42 -3.68 9.58 -3.41
N VAL A 43 -4.41 8.71 -2.70
CA VAL A 43 -5.81 8.37 -3.00
C VAL A 43 -6.73 8.52 -1.78
N ASP A 44 -8.05 8.59 -2.02
CA ASP A 44 -9.06 8.69 -0.97
C ASP A 44 -9.42 7.31 -0.40
N VAL A 45 -9.43 6.28 -1.26
CA VAL A 45 -9.69 4.89 -0.89
C VAL A 45 -8.62 3.99 -1.46
N PHE A 46 -7.99 3.19 -0.60
CA PHE A 46 -7.04 2.16 -0.97
C PHE A 46 -7.65 0.78 -0.75
N VAL A 47 -7.77 0.00 -1.81
CA VAL A 47 -8.31 -1.36 -1.78
C VAL A 47 -7.16 -2.35 -1.75
N ILE A 48 -7.06 -3.12 -0.67
CA ILE A 48 -6.12 -4.23 -0.57
C ILE A 48 -6.78 -5.46 -1.20
N TYR A 49 -6.15 -5.99 -2.26
CA TYR A 49 -6.68 -7.11 -3.02
C TYR A 49 -6.39 -8.46 -2.33
N ASP A 50 -7.41 -9.06 -1.71
CA ASP A 50 -7.34 -10.34 -0.98
C ASP A 50 -7.44 -11.59 -1.86
N ASN A 51 -8.42 -11.63 -2.77
CA ASN A 51 -8.66 -12.75 -3.69
C ASN A 51 -7.74 -12.70 -4.91
N ILE A 52 -6.43 -12.67 -4.66
CA ILE A 52 -5.39 -12.72 -5.68
C ILE A 52 -4.47 -13.92 -5.45
N LYS A 53 -4.09 -14.59 -6.53
CA LYS A 53 -3.21 -15.77 -6.49
C LYS A 53 -1.89 -15.45 -5.79
N TYR A 54 -1.49 -16.31 -4.85
CA TYR A 54 -0.18 -16.20 -4.22
C TYR A 54 0.97 -16.48 -5.22
N THR A 55 2.02 -15.67 -5.17
CA THR A 55 3.21 -15.83 -6.01
C THR A 55 4.47 -16.06 -5.15
N LYS A 56 5.06 -17.27 -5.24
CA LYS A 56 6.27 -17.67 -4.48
C LYS A 56 7.47 -16.73 -4.68
N LYS A 57 7.61 -16.19 -5.89
CA LYS A 57 8.71 -15.27 -6.25
C LYS A 57 8.36 -13.78 -6.03
N GLY A 58 7.14 -13.48 -5.57
CA GLY A 58 6.70 -12.11 -5.30
C GLY A 58 7.17 -11.55 -3.95
N TRP A 59 6.58 -10.44 -3.54
CA TRP A 59 6.90 -9.72 -2.31
C TRP A 59 5.81 -9.86 -1.22
N ILE A 60 4.80 -10.71 -1.44
CA ILE A 60 3.63 -10.85 -0.56
C ILE A 60 4.04 -11.12 0.89
N ASN A 61 4.89 -12.13 1.11
CA ASN A 61 5.29 -12.56 2.44
C ASN A 61 6.75 -12.23 2.79
N ARG A 62 7.39 -11.30 2.06
CA ARG A 62 8.82 -10.99 2.26
C ARG A 62 9.16 -9.58 1.81
N ASN A 63 10.18 -9.02 2.44
CA ASN A 63 10.75 -7.73 2.07
C ASN A 63 12.25 -7.71 2.37
N ARG A 64 12.90 -6.58 2.12
CA ARG A 64 14.32 -6.38 2.39
C ARG A 64 14.51 -5.27 3.41
N ILE A 65 15.49 -5.46 4.28
CA ILE A 65 15.95 -4.47 5.24
C ILE A 65 17.43 -4.21 5.04
N LEU A 66 17.93 -3.11 5.58
CA LEU A 66 19.36 -2.84 5.62
C LEU A 66 20.02 -3.76 6.65
N GLN A 67 21.04 -4.49 6.24
CA GLN A 67 21.90 -5.24 7.15
C GLN A 67 23.32 -5.25 6.60
N ASP A 68 24.29 -4.89 7.43
CA ASP A 68 25.72 -4.90 7.09
C ASP A 68 26.04 -4.15 5.78
N GLY A 69 25.36 -3.02 5.53
CA GLY A 69 25.53 -2.18 4.34
C GLY A 69 24.93 -2.74 3.05
N SER A 70 24.09 -3.78 3.13
CA SER A 70 23.44 -4.42 1.99
C SER A 70 21.96 -4.72 2.25
N ASP A 71 21.21 -5.06 1.21
CA ASP A 71 19.83 -5.50 1.35
C ASP A 71 19.76 -6.97 1.81
N LYS A 72 19.09 -7.20 2.94
CA LYS A 72 18.86 -8.54 3.49
C LYS A 72 17.39 -8.89 3.51
N LEU A 73 17.06 -10.08 3.00
CA LEU A 73 15.69 -10.59 3.00
C LEU A 73 15.22 -10.90 4.43
N ILE A 74 14.02 -10.42 4.73
CA ILE A 74 13.16 -10.89 5.83
C ILE A 74 11.89 -11.49 5.23
N SER A 75 11.42 -12.59 5.80
CA SER A 75 10.25 -13.29 5.27
C SER A 75 9.41 -13.90 6.37
N LEU A 76 8.09 -13.85 6.19
CA LEU A 76 7.13 -14.66 6.92
C LEU A 76 7.12 -16.07 6.31
N PRO A 77 7.48 -17.12 7.07
CA PRO A 77 7.40 -18.49 6.59
C PRO A 77 5.92 -18.89 6.43
N LEU A 78 5.62 -19.59 5.34
CA LEU A 78 4.26 -20.04 5.03
C LEU A 78 4.14 -21.55 5.17
N LYS A 79 2.95 -22.01 5.56
CA LYS A 79 2.59 -23.43 5.51
C LYS A 79 2.64 -23.93 4.07
N THR A 80 3.11 -25.16 3.88
CA THR A 80 3.06 -25.80 2.56
C THR A 80 1.62 -25.95 2.12
N ALA A 81 1.30 -25.40 0.95
CA ALA A 81 -0.03 -25.46 0.37
C ALA A 81 0.06 -25.28 -1.15
N SER A 82 -1.05 -25.52 -1.84
CA SER A 82 -1.14 -25.41 -3.30
C SER A 82 -0.71 -24.03 -3.81
N ASP A 83 -0.05 -24.01 -4.98
CA ASP A 83 0.38 -22.79 -5.67
C ASP A 83 -0.77 -22.06 -6.39
N TYR A 84 -1.97 -22.65 -6.39
CA TYR A 84 -3.18 -22.07 -6.97
C TYR A 84 -4.03 -21.30 -5.97
N LEU A 85 -3.67 -21.33 -4.69
CA LEU A 85 -4.41 -20.62 -3.64
C LEU A 85 -4.21 -19.11 -3.75
N ASP A 86 -5.29 -18.38 -3.46
CA ASP A 86 -5.23 -16.95 -3.26
C ASP A 86 -4.57 -16.61 -1.92
N VAL A 87 -4.11 -15.37 -1.76
CA VAL A 87 -3.43 -14.92 -0.53
C VAL A 87 -4.30 -15.12 0.72
N VAL A 88 -5.62 -14.93 0.58
CA VAL A 88 -6.59 -15.16 1.67
C VAL A 88 -6.71 -16.62 2.10
N ASP A 89 -6.29 -17.58 1.27
CA ASP A 89 -6.32 -19.02 1.59
C ASP A 89 -4.94 -19.55 2.05
N ARG A 90 -3.96 -18.66 2.27
CA ARG A 90 -2.61 -19.00 2.73
C ARG A 90 -2.48 -18.73 4.22
N GLU A 91 -1.67 -19.56 4.88
CA GLU A 91 -1.38 -19.43 6.31
C GLU A 91 0.12 -19.30 6.56
N LEU A 92 0.46 -18.60 7.64
CA LEU A 92 1.79 -18.64 8.24
C LEU A 92 2.10 -20.07 8.74
N ALA A 93 3.38 -20.43 8.67
CA ALA A 93 3.85 -21.74 9.12
C ALA A 93 3.65 -21.92 10.64
N ASP A 94 3.34 -23.14 11.08
CA ASP A 94 3.16 -23.48 12.50
C ASP A 94 4.39 -23.17 13.36
N ASN A 95 5.57 -23.23 12.75
CA ASN A 95 6.85 -22.98 13.40
C ASN A 95 7.34 -21.53 13.20
N PHE A 96 6.47 -20.60 12.81
CA PHE A 96 6.83 -19.19 12.71
C PHE A 96 7.29 -18.66 14.08
N ASP A 97 8.57 -18.31 14.17
CA ASP A 97 9.16 -17.72 15.37
C ASP A 97 9.25 -16.19 15.23
N ALA A 98 8.26 -15.50 15.79
CA ALA A 98 8.21 -14.04 15.87
C ALA A 98 9.47 -13.45 16.56
N LYS A 99 10.02 -14.13 17.58
CA LYS A 99 11.21 -13.67 18.30
C LYS A 99 12.43 -13.72 17.39
N LYS A 100 12.57 -14.76 16.56
CA LYS A 100 13.67 -14.85 15.59
C LYS A 100 13.64 -13.70 14.58
N LEU A 101 12.48 -13.38 14.02
CA LEU A 101 12.33 -12.25 13.08
C LEU A 101 12.61 -10.90 13.77
N LEU A 102 12.07 -10.70 14.98
CA LEU A 102 12.31 -9.48 15.76
C LEU A 102 13.78 -9.32 16.17
N ASN A 103 14.49 -10.40 16.46
CA ASN A 103 15.92 -10.37 16.74
C ASN A 103 16.73 -9.99 15.49
N GLN A 104 16.34 -10.48 14.31
CA GLN A 104 16.98 -10.08 13.06
C GLN A 104 16.79 -8.58 12.78
N ILE A 105 15.57 -8.06 12.91
CA ILE A 105 15.27 -6.63 12.77
C ILE A 105 16.03 -5.80 13.82
N ARG A 106 16.06 -6.27 15.07
CA ARG A 106 16.81 -5.61 16.15
C ARG A 106 18.30 -5.53 15.83
N ALA A 107 18.91 -6.64 15.40
CA ALA A 107 20.34 -6.66 15.06
C ALA A 107 20.66 -5.69 13.91
N ALA A 108 19.77 -5.57 12.93
CA ALA A 108 19.90 -4.64 11.81
C ALA A 108 19.81 -3.16 12.23
N TYR A 109 18.94 -2.81 13.17
CA TYR A 109 18.57 -1.40 13.42
C TYR A 109 18.83 -0.89 14.84
N LEU A 110 19.45 -1.66 15.74
CA LEU A 110 19.62 -1.28 17.16
C LEU A 110 20.22 0.13 17.36
N HIS A 111 21.09 0.55 16.44
CA HIS A 111 21.79 1.83 16.48
C HIS A 111 21.16 2.91 15.58
N ALA A 112 20.03 2.62 14.93
CA ALA A 112 19.34 3.59 14.09
C ALA A 112 18.71 4.72 14.93
N PRO A 113 18.68 5.97 14.44
CA PRO A 113 18.25 7.13 15.22
C PRO A 113 16.85 6.98 15.85
N TYR A 114 15.91 6.36 15.12
CA TYR A 114 14.52 6.22 15.55
C TYR A 114 14.18 4.82 16.09
N PHE A 115 15.18 3.97 16.35
CA PHE A 115 14.95 2.59 16.80
C PHE A 115 13.99 2.47 17.99
N LYS A 116 14.18 3.31 19.02
CA LYS A 116 13.35 3.28 20.24
C LYS A 116 11.88 3.60 19.96
N GLN A 117 11.60 4.45 18.98
CA GLN A 117 10.25 4.83 18.57
C GLN A 117 9.60 3.76 17.70
N ILE A 118 10.34 3.20 16.74
CA ILE A 118 9.79 2.30 15.71
C ILE A 118 9.75 0.84 16.16
N TYR A 119 10.69 0.38 16.98
CA TYR A 119 10.76 -1.03 17.36
C TYR A 119 9.48 -1.55 18.06
N PRO A 120 8.82 -0.81 18.99
CA PRO A 120 7.56 -1.23 19.58
C PRO A 120 6.43 -1.43 18.56
N LEU A 121 6.37 -0.60 17.49
CA LEU A 121 5.42 -0.79 16.39
C LEU A 121 5.67 -2.13 15.70
N LEU A 122 6.93 -2.43 15.35
CA LEU A 122 7.30 -3.68 14.68
C LEU A 122 7.04 -4.90 15.56
N GLU A 123 7.30 -4.79 16.87
CA GLU A 123 6.95 -5.84 17.81
C GLU A 123 5.44 -6.12 17.82
N SER A 124 4.61 -5.07 17.83
CA SER A 124 3.15 -5.22 17.78
C SER A 124 2.65 -5.88 16.49
N ILE A 125 3.30 -5.60 15.35
CA ILE A 125 2.96 -6.19 14.04
C ILE A 125 3.40 -7.67 14.00
N VAL A 126 4.65 -7.95 14.35
CA VAL A 126 5.23 -9.30 14.21
C VAL A 126 4.64 -10.29 15.21
N ARG A 127 4.18 -9.83 16.38
CA ARG A 127 3.50 -10.65 17.38
C ARG A 127 1.99 -10.75 17.20
N TYR A 128 1.43 -10.19 16.13
CA TYR A 128 0.00 -10.31 15.85
C TYR A 128 -0.38 -11.81 15.73
N PRO A 129 -1.34 -12.32 16.52
CA PRO A 129 -1.57 -13.77 16.66
C PRO A 129 -2.29 -14.41 15.45
N GLU A 130 -2.67 -13.62 14.46
CA GLU A 130 -3.33 -14.09 13.26
C GLU A 130 -2.42 -14.95 12.40
N ARG A 131 -2.98 -16.05 11.90
CA ARG A 131 -2.27 -17.03 11.08
C ARG A 131 -2.59 -16.92 9.61
N ASN A 132 -3.76 -16.39 9.27
CA ASN A 132 -4.12 -16.09 7.90
C ASN A 132 -3.15 -15.05 7.32
N LEU A 133 -2.55 -15.35 6.17
CA LEU A 133 -1.54 -14.50 5.57
C LEU A 133 -2.13 -13.13 5.19
N PHE A 134 -3.30 -13.11 4.56
CA PHE A 134 -3.93 -11.84 4.18
C PHE A 134 -4.20 -10.96 5.40
N GLU A 135 -4.86 -11.51 6.42
CA GLU A 135 -5.23 -10.75 7.62
C GLU A 135 -3.99 -10.24 8.38
N PHE A 136 -2.91 -11.03 8.43
CA PHE A 136 -1.64 -10.59 9.00
C PHE A 136 -1.04 -9.39 8.22
N LEU A 137 -1.02 -9.48 6.89
CA LEU A 137 -0.47 -8.41 6.04
C LEU A 137 -1.35 -7.15 6.08
N TYR A 138 -2.67 -7.32 6.06
CA TYR A 138 -3.64 -6.23 6.24
C TYR A 138 -3.39 -5.51 7.57
N HIS A 139 -3.24 -6.27 8.66
CA HIS A 139 -2.91 -5.71 9.98
C HIS A 139 -1.60 -4.91 9.95
N SER A 140 -0.55 -5.45 9.33
CA SER A 140 0.74 -4.77 9.17
C SER A 140 0.60 -3.43 8.46
N VAL A 141 -0.10 -3.39 7.31
CA VAL A 141 -0.31 -2.16 6.55
C VAL A 141 -1.11 -1.14 7.37
N VAL A 142 -2.23 -1.55 7.99
CA VAL A 142 -3.08 -0.65 8.79
C VAL A 142 -2.33 -0.08 9.99
N LYS A 143 -1.53 -0.89 10.69
CA LYS A 143 -0.69 -0.42 11.81
C LYS A 143 0.33 0.63 11.37
N ILE A 144 0.98 0.41 10.23
CA ILE A 144 1.95 1.37 9.67
C ILE A 144 1.25 2.65 9.23
N CYS A 145 0.12 2.55 8.52
CA CYS A 145 -0.67 3.73 8.14
C CYS A 145 -1.13 4.54 9.35
N THR A 146 -1.55 3.87 10.44
CA THR A 146 -1.94 4.53 11.69
C THR A 146 -0.76 5.27 12.31
N HIS A 147 0.43 4.64 12.35
CA HIS A 147 1.64 5.26 12.87
C HIS A 147 2.09 6.47 12.05
N LEU A 148 2.00 6.37 10.72
CA LEU A 148 2.38 7.42 9.78
C LEU A 148 1.28 8.48 9.56
N HIS A 149 0.20 8.45 10.34
CA HIS A 149 -0.93 9.37 10.24
C HIS A 149 -1.55 9.47 8.84
N ILE A 150 -1.56 8.36 8.10
CA ILE A 150 -2.20 8.26 6.79
C ILE A 150 -3.71 8.10 6.99
N SER A 151 -4.49 9.09 6.54
CA SER A 151 -5.95 9.16 6.71
C SER A 151 -6.75 8.43 5.63
N THR A 152 -6.10 7.92 4.58
CA THR A 152 -6.72 7.18 3.48
C THR A 152 -7.57 6.02 4.00
N LYS A 153 -8.78 5.89 3.46
CA LYS A 153 -9.66 4.77 3.82
C LYS A 153 -9.14 3.48 3.22
N ILE A 154 -8.74 2.53 4.07
CA ILE A 154 -8.28 1.20 3.64
C ILE A 154 -9.44 0.21 3.74
N ILE A 155 -9.68 -0.54 2.66
CA ILE A 155 -10.70 -1.59 2.62
C ILE A 155 -10.19 -2.87 1.95
N LYS A 156 -10.90 -3.97 2.17
CA LYS A 156 -10.65 -5.26 1.53
C LYS A 156 -11.48 -5.35 0.24
N SER A 157 -10.91 -5.86 -0.85
CA SER A 157 -11.70 -6.03 -2.09
C SER A 157 -12.89 -6.96 -1.91
N SER A 158 -12.77 -8.04 -1.15
CA SER A 158 -13.88 -8.99 -0.90
C SER A 158 -15.09 -8.36 -0.20
N SER A 159 -14.93 -7.24 0.49
CA SER A 159 -16.04 -6.52 1.14
C SER A 159 -16.92 -5.72 0.17
N LEU A 160 -16.51 -5.61 -1.10
CA LEU A 160 -17.25 -4.87 -2.12
C LEU A 160 -18.29 -5.79 -2.78
N ASP A 161 -19.49 -5.24 -2.97
CA ASP A 161 -20.58 -5.90 -3.70
C ASP A 161 -20.35 -5.73 -5.21
N ILE A 162 -19.56 -6.63 -5.78
CA ILE A 162 -19.21 -6.71 -7.20
C ILE A 162 -19.15 -8.17 -7.64
N ASP A 163 -19.15 -8.39 -8.95
CA ASP A 163 -18.82 -9.72 -9.50
C ASP A 163 -17.33 -10.05 -9.29
N HIS A 164 -17.06 -10.91 -8.31
CA HIS A 164 -15.71 -11.36 -7.97
C HIS A 164 -15.10 -12.34 -8.98
N SER A 165 -15.88 -12.83 -9.95
CA SER A 165 -15.39 -13.68 -11.04
C SER A 165 -14.59 -12.89 -12.09
N LEU A 166 -14.82 -11.57 -12.19
CA LEU A 166 -14.09 -10.66 -13.07
C LEU A 166 -12.58 -10.71 -12.80
N LYS A 167 -11.77 -10.44 -13.83
CA LYS A 167 -10.30 -10.49 -13.76
C LYS A 167 -9.70 -9.23 -14.37
N ASN A 168 -8.42 -8.98 -14.06
CA ASN A 168 -7.60 -7.93 -14.64
C ASN A 168 -8.32 -6.56 -14.66
N GLN A 169 -8.31 -5.87 -15.80
CA GLN A 169 -8.94 -4.57 -15.98
C GLN A 169 -10.43 -4.55 -15.61
N ASP A 170 -11.20 -5.57 -15.98
CA ASP A 170 -12.64 -5.57 -15.73
C ASP A 170 -12.96 -5.58 -14.24
N LYS A 171 -12.18 -6.32 -13.44
CA LYS A 171 -12.31 -6.28 -11.99
C LYS A 171 -11.95 -4.92 -11.42
N VAL A 172 -10.88 -4.30 -11.91
CA VAL A 172 -10.48 -2.94 -11.48
C VAL A 172 -11.59 -1.93 -11.77
N LEU A 173 -12.17 -1.98 -12.96
CA LEU A 173 -13.26 -1.09 -13.34
C LEU A 173 -14.51 -1.34 -12.49
N ALA A 174 -14.86 -2.59 -12.20
CA ALA A 174 -15.98 -2.93 -11.32
C ALA A 174 -15.77 -2.39 -9.90
N ILE A 175 -14.57 -2.54 -9.34
CA ILE A 175 -14.20 -1.95 -8.03
C ILE A 175 -14.35 -0.42 -8.07
N CYS A 176 -13.80 0.23 -9.10
CA CYS A 176 -13.87 1.68 -9.26
C CYS A 176 -15.33 2.16 -9.35
N GLN A 177 -16.17 1.48 -10.12
CA GLN A 177 -17.59 1.82 -10.28
C GLN A 177 -18.37 1.63 -8.97
N SER A 178 -18.17 0.51 -8.27
CA SER A 178 -18.79 0.25 -6.96
C SER A 178 -18.45 1.33 -5.93
N LEU A 179 -17.24 1.87 -5.99
CA LEU A 179 -16.80 2.95 -5.11
C LEU A 179 -17.19 4.35 -5.60
N GLY A 180 -17.72 4.49 -6.81
CA GLY A 180 -17.97 5.79 -7.44
C GLY A 180 -16.68 6.59 -7.67
N ALA A 181 -15.61 5.92 -8.08
CA ALA A 181 -14.33 6.55 -8.38
C ALA A 181 -14.43 7.38 -9.66
N THR A 182 -13.79 8.54 -9.67
CA THR A 182 -13.58 9.35 -10.88
C THR A 182 -12.14 9.27 -11.36
N GLN A 183 -11.24 8.75 -10.53
CA GLN A 183 -9.84 8.50 -10.88
C GLN A 183 -9.39 7.16 -10.31
N TYR A 184 -8.67 6.39 -11.12
CA TYR A 184 -7.95 5.22 -10.69
C TYR A 184 -6.45 5.51 -10.79
N VAL A 185 -5.73 5.31 -9.69
CA VAL A 185 -4.28 5.51 -9.61
C VAL A 185 -3.63 4.13 -9.45
N ASN A 186 -2.71 3.80 -10.36
CA ASN A 186 -1.94 2.56 -10.28
C ASN A 186 -0.42 2.82 -10.23
N ALA A 187 0.34 1.84 -9.77
CA ALA A 187 1.80 1.88 -9.88
C ALA A 187 2.25 1.89 -11.36
N LEU A 188 3.34 2.60 -11.64
CA LEU A 188 3.89 2.78 -12.99
C LEU A 188 4.09 1.46 -13.77
N GLY A 189 4.50 0.39 -13.09
CA GLY A 189 4.74 -0.92 -13.72
C GLY A 189 3.49 -1.62 -14.26
N GLY A 190 2.29 -1.07 -14.04
CA GLY A 190 1.04 -1.61 -14.58
C GLY A 190 0.49 -0.86 -15.79
N GLN A 191 1.27 0.00 -16.45
CA GLN A 191 0.83 0.75 -17.63
C GLN A 191 0.31 -0.15 -18.75
N ASP A 192 1.03 -1.23 -19.06
CA ASP A 192 0.67 -2.16 -20.13
C ASP A 192 -0.54 -3.05 -19.81
N LEU A 193 -1.05 -2.99 -18.57
CA LEU A 193 -2.19 -3.80 -18.14
C LEU A 193 -3.54 -3.17 -18.47
N TYR A 194 -3.57 -1.88 -18.81
CA TYR A 194 -4.80 -1.08 -18.85
C TYR A 194 -4.92 -0.16 -20.07
N SER A 195 -6.14 -0.07 -20.60
CA SER A 195 -6.54 0.86 -21.67
C SER A 195 -7.05 2.17 -21.08
N LYS A 196 -6.32 3.29 -21.28
CA LYS A 196 -6.81 4.63 -20.88
C LYS A 196 -8.18 4.97 -21.50
N ALA A 197 -8.45 4.50 -22.72
CA ALA A 197 -9.72 4.73 -23.41
C ALA A 197 -10.89 4.01 -22.73
N ASP A 198 -10.69 2.77 -22.25
CA ASP A 198 -11.74 1.98 -21.61
C ASP A 198 -12.13 2.60 -20.26
N PHE A 199 -11.15 3.05 -19.49
CA PHE A 199 -11.39 3.80 -18.25
C PHE A 199 -12.15 5.09 -18.52
N LEU A 200 -11.72 5.87 -19.53
CA LEU A 200 -12.36 7.14 -19.88
C LEU A 200 -13.81 6.95 -20.34
N SER A 201 -14.11 5.88 -21.09
CA SER A 201 -15.48 5.53 -21.51
C SER A 201 -16.44 5.31 -20.33
N ARG A 202 -15.91 5.03 -19.14
CA ARG A 202 -16.64 4.86 -17.88
C ARG A 202 -16.52 6.08 -16.95
N ASN A 203 -16.04 7.21 -17.47
CA ASN A 203 -15.78 8.46 -16.74
C ASN A 203 -14.75 8.33 -15.60
N ILE A 204 -13.77 7.44 -15.77
CA ILE A 204 -12.67 7.25 -14.82
C ILE A 204 -11.37 7.69 -15.50
N ALA A 205 -10.65 8.64 -14.89
CA ALA A 205 -9.30 8.97 -15.34
C ALA A 205 -8.30 7.93 -14.82
N LEU A 206 -7.57 7.28 -15.73
CA LEU A 206 -6.49 6.36 -15.38
C LEU A 206 -5.17 7.13 -15.25
N ASN A 207 -4.64 7.19 -14.04
CA ASN A 207 -3.37 7.84 -13.71
C ASN A 207 -2.36 6.82 -13.18
N PHE A 208 -1.07 7.15 -13.29
CA PHE A 208 0.02 6.33 -12.78
C PHE A 208 0.88 7.13 -11.81
N ILE A 209 1.16 6.53 -10.65
CA ILE A 209 2.11 7.09 -9.69
C ILE A 209 3.54 6.71 -10.11
N GLN A 210 4.36 7.73 -10.35
CA GLN A 210 5.80 7.59 -10.51
C GLN A 210 6.46 7.98 -9.19
N SER A 211 6.82 6.97 -8.40
CA SER A 211 7.47 7.14 -7.11
C SER A 211 8.92 7.57 -7.25
N GLU A 212 9.32 8.50 -6.41
CA GLU A 212 10.66 9.01 -6.26
C GLU A 212 11.16 8.72 -4.83
N LEU A 213 12.41 8.28 -4.75
CA LEU A 213 13.09 8.05 -3.47
C LEU A 213 14.35 8.91 -3.45
N ARG A 214 14.29 10.01 -2.72
CA ARG A 214 15.48 10.80 -2.38
C ARG A 214 16.34 10.00 -1.40
N GLU A 215 17.66 10.10 -1.54
CA GLU A 215 18.58 9.44 -0.63
C GLU A 215 18.50 10.06 0.77
N TYR A 216 18.63 9.23 1.81
CA TYR A 216 18.73 9.64 3.20
C TYR A 216 19.89 8.92 3.88
N GLN A 217 20.32 9.47 5.02
CA GLN A 217 21.46 8.96 5.76
C GLN A 217 21.12 7.62 6.43
N GLN A 218 21.72 6.53 5.95
CA GLN A 218 21.79 5.24 6.63
C GLN A 218 23.08 5.17 7.51
N PHE A 219 23.59 3.98 7.85
CA PHE A 219 24.79 3.79 8.69
C PHE A 219 26.14 4.22 8.05
N GLY A 220 26.18 5.28 7.24
CA GLY A 220 27.40 5.83 6.64
C GLY A 220 28.00 5.00 5.49
N ALA A 221 27.33 3.91 5.09
CA ALA A 221 27.64 3.13 3.90
C ALA A 221 26.96 3.73 2.64
N LYS A 222 27.21 3.11 1.48
CA LYS A 222 26.47 3.42 0.25
C LYS A 222 24.96 3.25 0.49
N PHE A 223 24.17 4.23 0.06
CA PHE A 223 22.71 4.20 0.17
C PHE A 223 22.13 2.96 -0.52
N VAL A 224 21.27 2.23 0.20
CA VAL A 224 20.53 1.07 -0.31
C VAL A 224 19.07 1.48 -0.52
N PRO A 225 18.62 1.69 -1.77
CA PRO A 225 17.27 2.17 -2.06
C PRO A 225 16.23 1.04 -2.01
N TRP A 226 14.95 1.43 -1.94
CA TRP A 226 13.80 0.53 -2.10
C TRP A 226 13.78 -0.69 -1.15
N LEU A 227 14.19 -0.43 0.09
CA LEU A 227 13.98 -1.33 1.22
C LEU A 227 12.54 -1.19 1.75
N SER A 228 12.18 -2.07 2.68
CA SER A 228 10.95 -1.94 3.48
C SER A 228 10.83 -0.54 4.09
N ILE A 229 9.60 -0.06 4.27
CA ILE A 229 9.29 1.18 5.00
C ILE A 229 9.91 1.19 6.40
N ILE A 230 10.23 0.02 6.96
CA ILE A 230 11.00 -0.13 8.21
C ILE A 230 12.29 0.70 8.14
N ASP A 231 13.04 0.62 7.05
CA ASP A 231 14.31 1.33 6.90
C ASP A 231 14.10 2.84 6.94
N LEU A 232 13.12 3.33 6.17
CA LEU A 232 12.77 4.74 6.12
C LEU A 232 12.38 5.25 7.52
N MET A 233 11.52 4.52 8.23
CA MET A 233 11.09 4.86 9.59
C MET A 233 12.25 4.83 10.60
N MET A 234 13.25 3.97 10.43
CA MET A 234 14.39 3.85 11.34
C MET A 234 15.36 5.04 11.25
N PHE A 235 15.42 5.72 10.10
CA PHE A 235 16.42 6.75 9.80
C PHE A 235 15.86 8.17 9.62
N ASN A 236 14.55 8.33 9.53
CA ASN A 236 13.93 9.62 9.23
C ASN A 236 12.90 9.99 10.31
N SER A 237 12.77 11.28 10.59
CA SER A 237 11.71 11.84 11.43
C SER A 237 10.33 11.68 10.78
N ASP A 238 9.28 11.82 11.58
CA ASP A 238 7.90 11.76 11.09
C ASP A 238 7.62 12.84 10.02
N ASP A 239 8.23 14.02 10.13
CA ASP A 239 8.10 15.11 9.16
C ASP A 239 8.78 14.76 7.83
N GLU A 240 10.00 14.22 7.87
CA GLU A 240 10.70 13.75 6.67
C GLU A 240 9.93 12.62 5.99
N ILE A 241 9.41 11.66 6.75
CA ILE A 241 8.59 10.56 6.21
C ILE A 241 7.32 11.12 5.58
N SER A 242 6.62 12.05 6.25
CA SER A 242 5.44 12.72 5.68
C SER A 242 5.78 13.42 4.35
N ASP A 243 6.95 14.04 4.24
CA ASP A 243 7.42 14.65 2.99
C ASP A 243 7.68 13.60 1.89
N TYR A 244 8.32 12.47 2.21
CA TYR A 244 8.46 11.34 1.26
C TYR A 244 7.10 10.81 0.79
N LEU A 245 6.11 10.75 1.68
CA LEU A 245 4.80 10.21 1.37
C LEU A 245 3.94 11.15 0.51
N LYS A 246 4.08 12.47 0.67
CA LYS A 246 3.23 13.48 0.00
C LYS A 246 3.88 14.08 -1.25
N ASN A 247 5.21 14.24 -1.21
CA ASN A 247 5.97 14.96 -2.23
C ASN A 247 7.02 14.09 -2.94
N GLY A 248 7.14 12.81 -2.56
CA GLY A 248 8.06 11.85 -3.17
C GLY A 248 7.49 11.12 -4.39
N TYR A 249 6.61 11.74 -5.17
CA TYR A 249 6.08 11.14 -6.39
C TYR A 249 5.47 12.18 -7.34
N THR A 250 5.25 11.79 -8.59
CA THR A 250 4.40 12.50 -9.55
C THR A 250 3.24 11.62 -10.03
N LEU A 251 2.14 12.24 -10.46
CA LEU A 251 0.99 11.54 -11.08
C LEU A 251 0.97 11.84 -12.58
N LEU A 252 0.93 10.79 -13.40
CA LEU A 252 0.98 10.79 -14.87
C LEU A 252 -0.34 10.33 -15.50
#